data_AF-A0A7V0MI75-F1
#
_entry.id   AF-A0A7V0MI75-F1
#
_cell.length_a   1.000
_cell.length_b   1.000
_cell.length_c   1.000
_cell.angle_alpha   90.00
_cell.angle_beta   90.00
_cell.angle_gamma   90.00
#
_symmetry.space_group_name_H-M   'P 1'
#
loop_
_entity.id
_entity.type
_entity.pdbx_description
1 polymer ?
#
loop_
_entity_poly.entity_id
_entity_poly.type
_entity_poly.pdbx_seq_one_letter_code
_entity_poly.pdbx_strand_id
1 'polypeptide(L)'
;MKGLIKAGLEYNLMSSVISKGADALVRGKFYSTKNELFDDALKTFFEFKKDMRIAAVVELYKTDEMSLSRAAELAGVGTEEMKDHLAKAGVKIRRGFSENKGKELAILIR
;
A
#
# COMPACT_ATOMS: atom_id res chain seq x y z
N MET A 1 22.04 -2.68 -38.15
CA MET A 1 20.57 -2.66 -38.31
C MET A 1 19.83 -3.80 -37.58
N LYS A 2 20.39 -5.02 -37.43
CA LYS A 2 19.75 -6.13 -36.68
C LYS A 2 19.55 -5.89 -35.16
N GLY A 3 20.31 -4.99 -34.53
CA GLY A 3 20.19 -4.69 -33.09
C GLY A 3 19.00 -3.80 -32.71
N LEU A 4 18.55 -2.90 -33.59
CA LEU A 4 17.45 -1.97 -33.31
C LEU A 4 16.07 -2.65 -33.41
N ILE A 5 15.93 -3.65 -34.28
CA ILE A 5 14.69 -4.44 -34.41
C ILE A 5 14.46 -5.32 -33.17
N LYS A 6 15.54 -5.87 -32.58
CA LYS A 6 15.45 -6.72 -31.38
C LYS A 6 15.00 -5.92 -30.14
N ALA A 7 15.55 -4.72 -29.93
CA ALA A 7 15.12 -3.83 -28.85
C ALA A 7 13.67 -3.35 -29.03
N GLY A 8 13.24 -3.03 -30.26
CA GLY A 8 11.86 -2.64 -30.55
C GLY A 8 10.82 -3.77 -30.38
N LEU A 9 11.23 -5.03 -30.59
CA LEU A 9 10.40 -6.21 -30.32
C LEU A 9 10.35 -6.54 -28.81
N GLU A 10 11.46 -6.42 -28.08
CA GLU A 10 11.49 -6.60 -26.62
C GLU A 10 10.66 -5.52 -25.89
N TYR A 11 10.69 -4.26 -26.36
CA TYR A 11 9.83 -3.19 -25.83
C TYR A 11 8.34 -3.41 -26.14
N ASN A 12 7.99 -3.96 -27.30
CA ASN A 12 6.61 -4.32 -27.63
C ASN A 12 6.12 -5.59 -26.90
N LEU A 13 7.00 -6.53 -26.57
CA LEU A 13 6.66 -7.74 -25.81
C LEU A 13 6.47 -7.43 -24.32
N MET A 14 7.32 -6.57 -23.75
CA MET A 14 7.12 -6.02 -22.40
C MET A 14 5.79 -5.25 -22.32
N SER A 15 5.46 -4.51 -23.39
CA SER A 15 4.16 -3.83 -23.55
C SER A 15 2.99 -4.81 -23.65
N SER A 16 3.15 -6.06 -24.11
CA SER A 16 2.04 -7.01 -24.22
C SER A 16 1.81 -7.80 -22.93
N VAL A 17 2.88 -8.23 -22.24
CA VAL A 17 2.74 -8.99 -20.99
C VAL A 17 2.25 -8.09 -19.87
N ILE A 18 2.72 -6.83 -19.76
CA ILE A 18 2.18 -5.92 -18.74
C ILE A 18 0.72 -5.55 -19.05
N SER A 19 0.36 -5.30 -20.32
CA SER A 19 -1.02 -4.92 -20.67
C SER A 19 -2.04 -6.06 -20.65
N LYS A 20 -1.63 -7.30 -20.97
CA LYS A 20 -2.52 -8.48 -21.08
C LYS A 20 -2.20 -9.62 -20.12
N GLY A 21 -1.14 -9.51 -19.32
CA GLY A 21 -0.66 -10.56 -18.44
C GLY A 21 -1.67 -10.93 -17.36
N ALA A 22 -2.34 -9.93 -16.77
CA ALA A 22 -3.41 -10.18 -15.80
C ALA A 22 -4.54 -11.04 -16.38
N ASP A 23 -4.98 -10.73 -17.60
CA ASP A 23 -5.97 -11.54 -18.33
C ASP A 23 -5.45 -12.94 -18.64
N ALA A 24 -4.18 -13.08 -19.02
CA ALA A 24 -3.58 -14.38 -19.30
C ALA A 24 -3.49 -15.26 -18.05
N LEU A 25 -3.14 -14.70 -16.89
CA LEU A 25 -3.03 -15.43 -15.62
C LEU A 25 -4.39 -15.90 -15.12
N VAL A 26 -5.43 -15.07 -15.23
CA VAL A 26 -6.81 -15.46 -14.86
C VAL A 26 -7.34 -16.52 -15.82
N ARG A 27 -7.19 -16.35 -17.14
CA ARG A 27 -7.59 -17.39 -18.11
C ARG A 27 -6.86 -18.72 -17.89
N GLY A 28 -5.58 -18.64 -17.52
CA GLY A 28 -4.76 -19.80 -17.20
C GLY A 28 -5.07 -20.44 -15.85
N LYS A 29 -6.03 -19.90 -15.08
CA LYS A 29 -6.43 -20.37 -13.73
C LYS A 29 -5.30 -20.31 -12.69
N PHE A 30 -4.29 -19.47 -12.88
CA PHE A 30 -3.27 -19.18 -11.86
C PHE A 30 -3.83 -18.28 -10.75
N TYR A 31 -4.80 -17.44 -11.10
CA TYR A 31 -5.58 -16.61 -10.18
C TYR A 31 -7.06 -16.75 -10.52
N SER A 32 -7.92 -16.70 -9.51
CA SER A 32 -9.37 -16.81 -9.69
C SER A 32 -9.93 -15.52 -10.29
N THR A 33 -9.37 -14.37 -9.89
CA THR A 33 -9.80 -13.05 -10.36
C THR A 33 -8.62 -12.10 -10.52
N LYS A 34 -8.83 -11.00 -11.25
CA LYS A 34 -7.85 -9.92 -11.32
C LYS A 34 -7.62 -9.23 -9.97
N ASN A 35 -8.63 -9.19 -9.10
CA ASN A 35 -8.51 -8.58 -7.77
C ASN A 35 -7.57 -9.39 -6.88
N GLU A 36 -7.69 -10.73 -6.90
CA GLU A 36 -6.78 -11.62 -6.18
C GLU A 36 -5.32 -11.42 -6.64
N LEU A 37 -5.11 -11.35 -7.96
CA LEU A 37 -3.80 -11.03 -8.54
C LEU A 37 -3.31 -9.64 -8.09
N PHE A 38 -4.19 -8.64 -8.08
CA PHE A 38 -3.84 -7.27 -7.69
C PHE A 38 -3.43 -7.20 -6.22
N ASP A 39 -4.15 -7.89 -5.33
CA ASP A 39 -3.84 -7.96 -3.91
C ASP A 39 -2.46 -8.59 -3.69
N ASP A 40 -2.17 -9.71 -4.35
CA ASP A 40 -0.86 -10.36 -4.25
C ASP A 40 0.26 -9.53 -4.88
N ALA A 41 -0.01 -8.86 -5.99
CA ALA A 41 0.93 -7.94 -6.62
C ALA A 41 1.25 -6.77 -5.69
N LEU A 42 0.26 -6.18 -5.01
CA LEU A 42 0.47 -5.10 -4.04
C LEU A 42 1.22 -5.58 -2.80
N LYS A 43 0.88 -6.76 -2.24
CA LYS A 43 1.63 -7.36 -1.11
C LYS A 43 3.10 -7.50 -1.49
N THR A 44 3.36 -8.10 -2.64
CA THR A 44 4.71 -8.30 -3.18
C THR A 44 5.41 -6.96 -3.40
N PHE A 45 4.75 -6.02 -4.08
CA PHE A 45 5.29 -4.69 -4.34
C PHE A 45 5.71 -3.99 -3.04
N PHE A 46 4.84 -3.95 -2.04
CA PHE A 46 5.14 -3.32 -0.77
C PHE A 46 6.20 -4.04 0.06
N GLU A 47 6.42 -5.34 -0.16
CA GLU A 47 7.52 -6.08 0.48
C GLU A 47 8.88 -5.65 -0.06
N PHE A 48 8.97 -5.43 -1.38
CA PHE A 48 10.19 -4.98 -2.04
C PHE A 48 10.36 -3.45 -2.04
N LYS A 49 9.27 -2.69 -1.89
CA LYS A 49 9.23 -1.22 -1.87
C LYS A 49 8.65 -0.72 -0.55
N LYS A 50 9.40 -0.95 0.52
CA LYS A 50 9.01 -0.58 1.90
C LYS A 50 8.77 0.93 2.05
N ASP A 51 9.49 1.75 1.32
CA ASP A 51 9.28 3.20 1.22
C ASP A 51 7.87 3.54 0.69
N MET A 52 7.41 2.81 -0.34
CA MET A 52 6.06 2.97 -0.88
C MET A 52 4.98 2.43 0.08
N ARG A 53 5.28 1.36 0.83
CA ARG A 53 4.41 0.87 1.91
C ARG A 53 4.22 1.95 2.97
N ILE A 54 5.31 2.55 3.45
CA ILE A 54 5.30 3.64 4.43
C ILE A 54 4.50 4.83 3.89
N ALA A 55 4.74 5.24 2.64
CA ALA A 55 4.02 6.35 2.02
C ALA A 55 2.50 6.08 1.98
N ALA A 56 2.08 4.88 1.57
CA ALA A 56 0.67 4.50 1.57
C ALA A 56 0.06 4.55 2.98
N VAL A 57 0.77 4.05 3.98
CA VAL A 57 0.33 4.09 5.38
C VAL A 57 0.23 5.53 5.90
N VAL A 58 1.16 6.41 5.54
CA VAL A 58 1.08 7.84 5.89
C VAL A 58 -0.18 8.48 5.31
N GLU A 59 -0.51 8.22 4.04
CA GLU A 59 -1.74 8.73 3.43
C GLU A 59 -3.00 8.18 4.12
N LEU A 60 -3.02 6.88 4.45
CA LEU A 60 -4.12 6.27 5.19
C LEU A 60 -4.22 6.81 6.63
N TYR A 61 -3.11 7.16 7.28
CA TYR A 61 -3.15 7.75 8.61
C TYR A 61 -3.83 9.13 8.61
N LYS A 62 -3.74 9.89 7.51
CA LYS A 62 -4.36 11.22 7.40
C LYS A 62 -5.89 11.18 7.46
N THR A 63 -6.53 10.06 7.09
CA THR A 63 -8.00 9.94 7.09
C THR A 63 -8.61 9.67 8.48
N ASP A 64 -7.78 9.61 9.53
CA ASP A 64 -8.19 9.33 10.93
C ASP A 64 -8.84 7.95 11.16
N GLU A 65 -8.63 7.02 10.23
CA GLU A 65 -9.19 5.66 10.32
C GLU A 65 -8.35 4.70 11.19
N MET A 66 -7.15 5.12 11.63
CA MET A 66 -6.23 4.24 12.36
C MET A 66 -5.44 4.94 13.47
N SER A 67 -5.03 4.17 14.47
CA SER A 67 -4.12 4.63 15.53
C SER A 67 -2.67 4.71 15.05
N LEU A 68 -1.81 5.39 15.82
CA LEU A 68 -0.36 5.43 15.54
C LEU A 68 0.26 4.02 15.60
N SER A 69 -0.16 3.20 16.57
CA SER A 69 0.31 1.82 16.70
C SER A 69 -0.07 0.97 15.48
N ARG A 70 -1.30 1.13 14.99
CA ARG A 70 -1.76 0.43 13.78
C ARG A 70 -1.00 0.89 12.54
N ALA A 71 -0.72 2.19 12.42
CA ALA A 71 0.12 2.69 11.35
C ALA A 71 1.53 2.10 11.40
N ALA A 72 2.18 2.07 12.57
CA ALA A 72 3.52 1.49 12.72
C ALA A 72 3.56 0.00 12.31
N GLU A 73 2.56 -0.77 12.76
CA GLU A 73 2.40 -2.18 12.39
C GLU A 73 2.25 -2.36 10.87
N LEU A 74 1.36 -1.60 10.23
CA LEU A 74 1.11 -1.68 8.79
C LEU A 74 2.31 -1.20 7.95
N ALA A 75 3.06 -0.23 8.46
CA ALA A 75 4.29 0.24 7.81
C ALA A 75 5.47 -0.73 7.99
N GLY A 76 5.39 -1.65 8.97
CA GLY A 76 6.47 -2.58 9.29
C GLY A 76 7.64 -1.91 10.00
N VAL A 77 7.38 -0.88 10.80
CA VAL A 77 8.38 -0.08 11.51
C VAL A 77 8.02 0.07 12.99
N GLY A 78 8.98 0.53 13.81
CA GLY A 78 8.71 0.86 15.21
C GLY A 78 7.85 2.12 15.36
N THR A 79 7.16 2.27 16.49
CA THR A 79 6.32 3.45 16.78
C THR A 79 7.08 4.77 16.69
N GLU A 80 8.32 4.83 17.18
CA GLU A 80 9.13 6.06 17.09
C GLU A 80 9.52 6.39 15.64
N GLU A 81 9.91 5.39 14.84
CA GLU A 81 10.20 5.59 13.42
C GLU A 81 8.95 6.05 12.64
N MET A 82 7.78 5.49 12.97
CA MET A 82 6.52 5.94 12.37
C MET A 82 6.22 7.42 12.68
N LYS A 83 6.52 7.89 13.91
CA LYS A 83 6.39 9.32 14.25
C LYS A 83 7.29 10.19 13.39
N ASP A 84 8.52 9.75 13.13
CA ASP A 84 9.45 10.47 12.26
C ASP A 84 8.93 10.54 10.82
N HIS A 85 8.37 9.45 10.29
CA HIS A 85 7.76 9.45 8.96
C HIS A 85 6.56 10.40 8.87
N LEU A 86 5.69 10.40 9.88
CA LEU A 86 4.55 11.33 9.95
C LEU A 86 5.02 12.79 10.05
N ALA A 87 6.01 13.07 10.89
CA ALA A 87 6.58 14.41 11.04
C ALA A 87 7.21 14.91 9.73
N LYS A 88 8.01 14.07 9.05
CA LYS A 88 8.59 14.37 7.74
C LYS A 88 7.53 14.66 6.67
N ALA A 89 6.38 13.99 6.75
CA ALA A 89 5.24 14.21 5.87
C ALA A 89 4.35 15.40 6.28
N GLY A 90 4.72 16.16 7.32
CA GLY A 90 3.93 17.28 7.84
C GLY A 90 2.61 16.85 8.52
N VAL A 91 2.48 15.58 8.88
CA VAL A 91 1.27 15.02 9.48
C VAL A 91 1.36 15.14 11.00
N LYS A 92 0.37 15.83 11.59
CA LYS A 92 0.27 15.94 13.05
C LYS A 92 -0.10 14.59 13.67
N ILE A 93 0.73 14.14 14.62
CA ILE A 93 0.46 12.94 15.42
C ILE A 93 -0.75 13.21 16.31
N ARG A 94 -1.78 12.38 16.19
CA ARG A 94 -2.96 12.46 17.06
C ARG A 94 -2.59 12.00 18.47
N ARG A 95 -2.92 12.83 19.47
CA ARG A 95 -2.74 12.51 20.90
C ARG A 95 -4.11 12.24 21.50
N GLY A 96 -4.33 11.03 22.00
CA GLY A 96 -5.59 10.61 22.65
C GLY A 96 -6.61 9.97 21.69
N PHE A 97 -7.66 9.38 22.27
CA PHE A 97 -8.83 8.93 21.52
C PHE A 97 -9.40 10.10 20.72
N SER A 98 -9.88 9.87 19.49
CA SER A 98 -10.65 10.91 18.79
C SER A 98 -11.75 11.40 19.73
N GLU A 99 -11.95 12.72 19.84
CA GLU A 99 -12.90 13.30 20.80
C GLU A 99 -14.29 12.65 20.71
N ASN A 100 -14.66 12.14 19.54
CA ASN A 100 -15.88 11.39 19.31
C ASN A 100 -15.88 10.01 20.00
N LYS A 101 -14.83 9.19 19.87
CA LYS A 101 -14.74 7.90 20.58
C LYS A 101 -14.63 8.07 22.09
N GLY A 102 -13.95 9.12 22.55
CA GLY A 102 -13.88 9.44 23.98
C GLY A 102 -15.25 9.75 24.58
N LYS A 103 -16.09 10.51 23.84
CA LYS A 103 -17.48 10.80 24.22
C LYS A 103 -18.37 9.56 24.17
N GLU A 104 -18.25 8.73 23.13
CA GLU A 104 -18.99 7.47 23.01
C GLU A 104 -18.71 6.50 24.16
N LEU A 105 -17.43 6.30 24.50
CA LEU A 105 -17.03 5.44 25.62
C LEU A 105 -17.47 6.03 26.97
N ALA A 106 -17.44 7.34 27.12
CA ALA A 106 -17.94 8.01 28.33
C ALA A 106 -19.46 7.90 28.51
N ILE A 107 -20.22 7.73 27.42
CA ILE A 107 -21.66 7.45 27.47
C ILE A 107 -21.92 6.00 27.90
N LEU A 108 -21.05 5.06 27.50
CA LEU A 108 -21.22 3.62 27.77
C LEU A 108 -20.88 3.20 29.21
N ILE A 109 -20.22 4.06 29.99
CA ILE A 109 -19.79 3.81 31.38
C ILE A 109 -20.70 4.55 32.40
N ARG A 110 -21.77 5.21 31.93
CA ARG A 110 -22.77 5.89 32.77
C ARG A 110 -23.99 5.02 33.05
#